data_AF-A0A4Q2Y5G3-F1
#
_entry.id   AF-A0A4Q2Y5G3-F1
#
_cell.length_a   1.000
_cell.length_b   1.000
_cell.length_c   1.000
_cell.angle_alpha   90.00
_cell.angle_beta   90.00
_cell.angle_gamma   90.00
#
_symmetry.space_group_name_H-M   'P 1'
#
loop_
_entity.id
_entity.type
_entity.pdbx_description
1 polymer ?
#
loop_
_entity_poly.entity_id
_entity_poly.type
_entity_poly.pdbx_seq_one_letter_code
_entity_poly.pdbx_strand_id
1 'polypeptide(L)'
;MSVRKLILLSLAALALPVSAQAKRIAIIKADDVTSVNPKWERFFKLAAEHDVPVSAGVIAVSFEKQDEKYDGWLKKWEATGKVEFWHHGWDHRRW
;
A
#
# COMPACT_ATOMS: atom_id res chain seq x y z
N MET A 1 -10.73 -59.28 -25.42
CA MET A 1 -10.52 -57.83 -25.64
C MET A 1 -9.61 -57.32 -24.54
N SER A 2 -8.37 -56.93 -24.86
CA SER A 2 -7.32 -56.65 -23.88
C SER A 2 -7.39 -55.21 -23.36
N VAL A 3 -7.27 -55.03 -22.04
CA VAL A 3 -7.33 -53.79 -21.24
C VAL A 3 -6.29 -52.72 -21.66
N ARG A 4 -5.38 -53.05 -22.57
CA ARG A 4 -4.25 -52.20 -22.99
C ARG A 4 -4.58 -50.95 -23.82
N LYS A 5 -5.86 -50.69 -24.16
CA LYS A 5 -6.24 -49.54 -25.02
C LYS A 5 -6.91 -48.37 -24.29
N LEU A 6 -7.07 -48.40 -22.97
CA LEU A 6 -7.71 -47.30 -22.22
C LEU A 6 -6.75 -46.32 -21.54
N ILE A 7 -5.44 -46.56 -21.61
CA ILE A 7 -4.43 -45.67 -20.99
C ILE A 7 -3.64 -44.97 -22.09
N LEU A 8 -4.26 -44.11 -22.89
CA LEU A 8 -3.51 -43.28 -23.85
C LEU A 8 -4.21 -41.97 -24.24
N LEU A 9 -5.37 -41.64 -23.66
CA LEU A 9 -6.18 -40.49 -24.09
C LEU A 9 -6.30 -39.35 -23.06
N SER A 10 -5.63 -39.43 -21.90
CA SER A 10 -5.84 -38.44 -20.83
C SER A 10 -4.65 -37.55 -20.50
N LEU A 11 -3.49 -37.72 -21.16
CA LEU A 11 -2.25 -36.99 -20.83
C LEU A 11 -1.91 -35.85 -21.79
N ALA A 12 -2.91 -35.33 -22.51
CA ALA A 12 -2.79 -34.10 -23.31
C ALA A 12 -3.64 -32.97 -22.71
N ALA A 13 -3.71 -32.90 -21.37
CA ALA A 13 -4.20 -31.70 -20.70
C ALA A 13 -3.13 -30.60 -20.85
N LEU A 14 -3.22 -29.89 -21.98
CA LEU A 14 -2.86 -28.50 -22.17
C LEU A 14 -1.73 -27.99 -21.26
N ALA A 15 -0.48 -28.28 -21.63
CA ALA A 15 0.63 -27.39 -21.29
C ALA A 15 0.52 -26.13 -22.17
N LEU A 16 -0.52 -25.32 -21.94
CA LEU A 16 -0.48 -23.93 -22.37
C LEU A 16 0.65 -23.28 -21.58
N PRO A 17 1.60 -22.59 -22.22
CA PRO A 17 2.49 -21.71 -21.49
C PRO A 17 1.58 -20.62 -20.89
N VAL A 18 1.25 -20.76 -19.61
CA VAL A 18 0.82 -19.60 -18.84
C VAL A 18 2.03 -18.68 -18.85
N SER A 19 2.03 -17.74 -19.79
CA SER A 19 2.92 -16.58 -19.74
C SER A 19 2.70 -15.99 -18.36
N ALA A 20 3.65 -16.18 -17.45
CA ALA A 20 3.63 -15.55 -16.14
C ALA A 20 3.66 -14.04 -16.39
N GLN A 21 2.48 -13.42 -16.37
CA GLN A 21 2.35 -11.98 -16.47
C GLN A 21 3.16 -11.41 -15.29
N ALA A 22 4.31 -10.81 -15.57
CA ALA A 22 5.19 -10.30 -14.53
C ALA A 22 4.38 -9.36 -13.62
N LYS A 23 4.36 -9.67 -12.32
CA LYS A 23 3.64 -8.87 -11.33
C LYS A 23 4.22 -7.46 -11.32
N ARG A 24 3.44 -6.48 -11.78
CA ARG A 24 3.81 -5.06 -11.70
C ARG A 24 3.53 -4.59 -10.28
N ILE A 25 4.54 -4.03 -9.63
CA ILE A 25 4.45 -3.48 -8.28
C ILE A 25 4.47 -1.95 -8.41
N ALA A 26 3.53 -1.29 -7.75
CA ALA A 26 3.51 0.16 -7.58
C ALA A 26 3.58 0.49 -6.09
N ILE A 27 4.32 1.55 -5.75
CA ILE A 27 4.39 2.10 -4.40
C ILE A 27 3.78 3.50 -4.46
N ILE A 28 2.78 3.75 -3.60
CA ILE A 28 2.09 5.04 -3.53
C ILE A 28 2.68 5.82 -2.37
N LYS A 29 3.33 6.95 -2.69
CA LYS A 29 3.88 7.89 -1.71
C LYS A 29 3.25 9.26 -1.89
N ALA A 30 2.95 9.93 -0.79
CA ALA A 30 2.50 11.31 -0.76
C ALA A 30 3.29 12.10 0.29
N ASP A 31 3.59 13.35 -0.02
CA ASP A 31 4.48 14.22 0.75
C ASP A 31 3.68 15.28 1.53
N ASP A 32 4.32 15.96 2.48
CA ASP A 32 3.82 17.15 3.19
C ASP A 32 2.68 16.95 4.19
N VAL A 33 2.72 15.89 4.99
CA VAL A 33 1.87 15.81 6.18
C VAL A 33 2.39 16.80 7.24
N THR A 34 1.57 17.80 7.56
CA THR A 34 1.85 18.78 8.63
C THR A 34 0.73 18.95 9.65
N SER A 35 -0.46 18.41 9.37
CA SER A 35 -1.64 18.51 10.24
C SER A 35 -2.77 17.60 9.75
N VAL A 36 -3.79 17.43 10.60
CA VAL A 36 -5.06 16.81 10.21
C VAL A 36 -5.80 17.73 9.25
N ASN A 37 -6.14 17.24 8.05
CA ASN A 37 -7.00 17.96 7.12
C ASN A 37 -7.88 16.99 6.30
N PRO A 38 -8.96 17.49 5.65
CA PRO A 38 -9.90 16.65 4.91
C PRO A 38 -9.27 15.90 3.73
N LYS A 39 -8.19 16.42 3.12
CA LYS A 39 -7.52 15.76 2.00
C LYS A 39 -6.78 14.51 2.47
N TRP A 40 -6.03 14.63 3.56
CA TRP A 40 -5.33 13.48 4.16
C TRP A 40 -6.29 12.42 4.68
N GLU A 41 -7.35 12.83 5.40
CA GLU A 41 -8.36 11.88 5.89
C GLU A 41 -8.99 11.10 4.73
N ARG A 42 -9.34 11.79 3.63
CA ARG A 42 -9.87 11.15 2.42
C ARG A 42 -8.86 10.20 1.79
N PHE A 43 -7.60 10.60 1.66
CA PHE A 43 -6.56 9.77 1.06
C PHE A 43 -6.35 8.46 1.84
N PHE A 44 -6.22 8.54 3.16
CA PHE A 44 -6.04 7.34 4.00
C PHE A 44 -7.29 6.48 4.07
N LYS A 45 -8.48 7.09 4.12
CA LYS A 45 -9.74 6.34 4.05
C LYS A 45 -9.88 5.56 2.75
N LEU A 46 -9.60 6.17 1.60
CA LEU A 46 -9.61 5.48 0.31
C LEU A 46 -8.58 4.34 0.26
N ALA A 47 -7.37 4.59 0.75
CA ALA A 47 -6.34 3.55 0.82
C ALA A 47 -6.82 2.33 1.64
N ALA A 48 -7.40 2.58 2.82
CA ALA A 48 -7.94 1.53 3.67
C ALA A 48 -9.16 0.81 3.06
N GLU A 49 -10.10 1.54 2.45
CA GLU A 49 -11.28 0.98 1.77
C GLU A 49 -10.90 0.05 0.61
N HIS A 50 -9.81 0.34 -0.07
CA HIS A 50 -9.30 -0.49 -1.18
C HIS A 50 -8.27 -1.53 -0.76
N ASP A 51 -7.99 -1.67 0.55
CA ASP A 51 -6.96 -2.57 1.09
C ASP A 51 -5.54 -2.29 0.58
N VAL A 52 -5.27 -1.06 0.12
CA VAL A 52 -3.99 -0.64 -0.46
C VAL A 52 -3.12 0.07 0.58
N PRO A 53 -1.90 -0.42 0.88
CA PRO A 53 -0.98 0.30 1.76
C PRO A 53 -0.40 1.53 1.04
N VAL A 54 -0.26 2.63 1.78
CA VAL A 54 0.32 3.89 1.30
C VAL A 54 1.37 4.42 2.27
N SER A 55 2.23 5.30 1.76
CA SER A 55 3.33 5.91 2.50
C SER A 55 3.16 7.43 2.51
N ALA A 56 3.31 8.07 3.68
CA ALA A 56 3.04 9.49 3.87
C ALA A 56 4.20 10.20 4.60
N GLY A 57 4.76 11.22 3.94
CA GLY A 57 5.91 11.97 4.44
C GLY A 57 5.51 13.04 5.45
N VAL A 58 6.01 12.95 6.68
CA VAL A 58 5.73 13.90 7.76
C VAL A 58 6.86 14.92 7.88
N ILE A 59 6.52 16.20 7.88
CA ILE A 59 7.46 17.29 8.11
C ILE A 59 7.60 17.49 9.63
N ALA A 60 8.77 17.16 10.19
CA ALA A 60 8.91 16.98 11.64
C ALA A 60 8.65 18.24 12.48
N VAL A 61 8.83 19.45 11.95
CA VAL A 61 8.51 20.69 12.67
C VAL A 61 7.03 20.79 13.03
N SER A 62 6.13 20.03 12.38
CA SER A 62 4.71 20.01 12.76
C SER A 62 4.47 19.52 14.19
N PHE A 63 5.38 18.71 14.76
CA PHE A 63 5.28 18.20 16.12
C PHE A 63 5.55 19.25 17.20
N GLU A 64 6.22 20.36 16.89
CA GLU A 64 6.52 21.41 17.88
C GLU A 64 5.25 22.04 18.47
N LYS A 65 4.12 21.94 17.76
CA LYS A 65 2.83 22.44 18.21
C LYS A 65 2.22 21.61 19.35
N GLN A 66 2.73 20.42 19.62
CA GLN A 66 2.22 19.50 20.64
C GLN A 66 0.70 19.26 20.51
N ASP A 67 0.23 19.12 19.25
CA ASP A 67 -1.18 18.91 18.96
C ASP A 67 -1.55 17.43 19.17
N GLU A 68 -2.10 17.10 20.33
CA GLU A 68 -2.53 15.74 20.69
C GLU A 68 -3.52 15.14 19.67
N LYS A 69 -4.34 15.98 19.02
CA LYS A 69 -5.27 15.52 17.98
C LYS A 69 -4.49 15.04 16.74
N TYR A 70 -3.44 15.76 16.36
CA TYR A 70 -2.59 15.36 15.25
C TYR A 70 -1.81 14.08 15.57
N ASP A 71 -1.21 14.00 16.76
CA ASP A 71 -0.46 12.82 17.20
C ASP A 71 -1.36 11.58 17.30
N GLY A 72 -2.55 11.74 17.89
CA GLY A 72 -3.56 10.68 17.98
C GLY A 72 -4.05 10.25 16.59
N TRP A 73 -4.19 11.19 15.67
CA TRP A 73 -4.58 10.90 14.29
C TRP A 73 -3.52 10.10 13.52
N LEU A 74 -2.23 10.44 13.68
CA LEU A 74 -1.13 9.67 13.09
C LEU A 74 -1.11 8.24 13.65
N LYS A 75 -1.16 8.08 14.99
CA LYS A 75 -1.18 6.76 15.64
C LYS A 75 -2.38 5.93 15.23
N LYS A 76 -3.56 6.54 15.10
CA LYS A 76 -4.78 5.86 14.62
C LYS A 76 -4.55 5.25 13.24
N TRP A 77 -3.97 6.01 12.31
CA TRP A 77 -3.76 5.55 10.94
C TRP A 77 -2.61 4.54 10.83
N GLU A 78 -1.53 4.72 11.57
CA GLU A 78 -0.44 3.74 11.67
C GLU A 78 -0.95 2.38 12.18
N ALA A 79 -1.78 2.38 13.22
CA ALA A 79 -2.34 1.16 13.81
C ALA A 79 -3.24 0.35 12.86
N THR A 80 -3.68 0.93 11.73
CA THR A 80 -4.43 0.18 10.69
C THR A 80 -3.52 -0.74 9.87
N GLY A 81 -2.20 -0.52 9.86
CA GLY A 81 -1.26 -1.16 8.96
C GLY A 81 -1.41 -0.73 7.48
N LYS A 82 -2.26 0.27 7.18
CA LYS A 82 -2.47 0.80 5.82
C LYS A 82 -1.70 2.06 5.51
N VAL A 83 -1.18 2.73 6.53
CA VAL A 83 -0.41 3.96 6.36
C VAL A 83 0.94 3.80 7.04
N GLU A 84 2.01 3.90 6.26
CA GLU A 84 3.37 4.05 6.77
C GLU A 84 3.72 5.55 6.79
N PHE A 85 4.30 6.02 7.89
CA PHE A 85 4.79 7.39 8.03
C PHE A 85 6.31 7.41 8.01
N TRP A 86 6.89 8.35 7.26
CA TRP A 86 8.33 8.53 7.17
C TRP A 86 8.71 9.99 7.38
N HIS A 87 9.97 10.22 7.77
CA HIS A 87 10.50 11.56 8.00
C HIS A 87 10.76 12.28 6.67
N HIS A 88 9.97 13.32 6.37
CA HIS A 88 10.08 14.15 5.17
C HIS A 88 10.88 15.44 5.42
N GLY A 89 11.90 15.33 6.27
CA GLY A 89 12.72 16.46 6.70
C GLY A 89 12.10 17.29 7.83
N TRP A 90 12.91 18.19 8.36
CA TRP A 90 12.54 19.03 9.51
C TRP A 90 11.48 20.07 9.12
N ASP A 91 11.81 20.96 8.18
CA ASP A 91 11.01 22.14 7.80
C ASP A 91 10.73 22.22 6.29
N HIS A 92 10.93 21.12 5.57
CA HIS A 92 10.70 21.01 4.12
C HIS A 92 11.40 22.11 3.29
N ARG A 93 12.65 22.44 3.64
CA ARG A 93 13.45 23.41 2.86
C ARG A 93 13.59 22.96 1.41
N ARG A 94 13.40 23.94 0.52
CA ARG A 94 13.77 23.86 -0.90
C ARG A 94 14.97 24.79 -1.07
N TRP A 95 16.11 24.22 -1.43
CA TRP A 95 17.34 24.95 -1.76
C TRP A 95 17.39 25.23 -3.26
#